data_AF-A0A0S7ZVG2-F1
#
_entry.id   AF-A0A0S7ZVG2-F1
#
_cell.length_a   1.000
_cell.length_b   1.000
_cell.length_c   1.000
_cell.angle_alpha   90.00
_cell.angle_beta   90.00
_cell.angle_gamma   90.00
#
_symmetry.space_group_name_H-M   'P 1'
#
loop_
_entity.id
_entity.type
_entity.pdbx_description
1 polymer ?
#
loop_
_entity_poly.entity_id
_entity_poly.type
_entity_poly.pdbx_seq_one_letter_code
_entity_poly.pdbx_strand_id
1 'polypeptide(L)'
;MQRMETARKAEEAGLRAPTIAVPSDSRECVDCHAEENPGIVAHWTGSTHAERGVGCYSCHEADREDADSYLHHGVQIATVVTPRDCANCHDAEADEFAQSHHAAGGNILASLDNFLAETVEGVRLEFNPHSPTPGRAFQAVNGFASANSGCQQCHGAKVALNATDGGVVTVDDLQPDEDGIPTNLDAVGRIARDENG
;
A
#
# COMPACT_ATOMS: atom_id res chain seq x y z
N MET A 1 13.81 -37.17 -22.77
CA MET A 1 14.29 -37.24 -21.38
C MET A 1 15.46 -36.27 -21.12
N GLN A 2 16.58 -36.35 -21.84
CA GLN A 2 17.76 -35.48 -21.61
C GLN A 2 17.51 -33.97 -21.78
N ARG A 3 16.71 -33.55 -22.77
CA ARG A 3 16.37 -32.13 -23.01
C ARG A 3 15.53 -31.47 -21.91
N MET A 4 14.60 -32.22 -21.32
CA MET A 4 13.79 -31.69 -20.21
C MET A 4 14.63 -31.57 -18.95
N GLU A 5 15.58 -32.49 -18.75
CA GLU A 5 16.52 -32.44 -17.62
C GLU A 5 17.52 -31.27 -17.74
N THR A 6 18.01 -30.96 -18.94
CA THR A 6 18.85 -29.76 -19.15
C THR A 6 18.05 -28.46 -19.01
N ALA A 7 16.78 -28.43 -19.43
CA ALA A 7 15.91 -27.27 -19.21
C ALA A 7 15.64 -27.05 -17.72
N ARG A 8 15.29 -28.11 -16.97
CA ARG A 8 15.11 -28.06 -15.51
C ARG A 8 16.36 -27.57 -14.79
N LYS A 9 17.53 -28.10 -15.13
CA LYS A 9 18.80 -27.66 -14.53
C LYS A 9 19.16 -26.21 -14.84
N ALA A 10 18.83 -25.73 -16.05
CA ALA A 10 19.03 -24.33 -16.41
C ALA A 10 18.08 -23.40 -15.64
N GLU A 11 16.83 -23.84 -15.42
CA GLU A 11 15.83 -23.14 -14.61
C GLU A 11 16.23 -23.10 -13.13
N GLU A 12 16.63 -24.23 -12.53
CA GLU A 12 17.15 -24.32 -11.16
C GLU A 12 18.43 -23.50 -10.95
N ALA A 13 19.25 -23.37 -11.99
CA ALA A 13 20.45 -22.55 -11.95
C ALA A 13 20.21 -21.06 -12.26
N GLY A 14 18.96 -20.64 -12.50
CA GLY A 14 18.60 -19.26 -12.85
C GLY A 14 19.17 -18.79 -14.19
N LEU A 15 19.52 -19.72 -15.09
CA LEU A 15 20.16 -19.45 -16.39
C LEU A 15 19.15 -19.24 -17.53
N ARG A 16 17.86 -19.45 -17.26
CA ARG A 16 16.80 -19.16 -18.23
C ARG A 16 16.32 -17.72 -18.03
N ALA A 17 16.46 -16.89 -19.05
CA ALA A 17 15.80 -15.59 -19.07
C ALA A 17 14.28 -15.79 -19.02
N PRO A 18 13.57 -15.18 -18.04
CA PRO A 18 12.13 -15.31 -17.96
C PRO A 18 11.49 -14.72 -19.21
N THR A 19 10.47 -15.41 -19.73
CA THR A 19 9.65 -14.87 -20.82
C THR A 19 8.58 -14.00 -20.19
N ILE A 20 8.66 -12.70 -20.41
CA ILE A 20 7.72 -11.74 -19.85
C ILE A 20 6.53 -11.58 -20.79
N ALA A 21 5.34 -11.79 -20.25
CA ALA A 21 4.09 -11.60 -20.97
C ALA A 21 3.47 -10.29 -20.51
N VAL A 22 3.68 -9.19 -21.25
CA VAL A 22 3.00 -7.92 -20.97
C VAL A 22 1.56 -8.02 -21.51
N PRO A 23 0.53 -8.02 -20.64
CA PRO A 23 -0.86 -8.06 -21.09
C PRO A 23 -1.24 -6.77 -21.81
N SER A 24 -2.25 -6.82 -22.68
CA SER A 24 -2.64 -5.66 -23.49
C SER A 24 -3.17 -4.49 -22.66
N ASP A 25 -3.89 -4.77 -21.58
CA ASP A 25 -4.43 -3.78 -20.64
C ASP A 25 -3.34 -3.01 -19.85
N SER A 26 -2.11 -3.54 -19.83
CA SER A 26 -1.00 -3.01 -19.05
C SER A 26 0.14 -2.49 -19.92
N ARG A 27 0.01 -2.55 -21.25
CA ARG A 27 1.08 -2.16 -22.17
C ARG A 27 1.44 -0.69 -22.04
N GLU A 28 0.43 0.19 -22.05
CA GLU A 28 0.64 1.63 -21.91
C GLU A 28 1.22 1.99 -20.54
N CYS A 29 0.81 1.27 -19.49
CA CYS A 29 1.36 1.43 -18.14
C CYS A 29 2.86 1.08 -18.14
N VAL A 30 3.23 -0.08 -18.68
CA VAL A 30 4.62 -0.55 -18.72
C VAL A 30 5.48 0.38 -19.58
N ASP A 31 5.00 0.79 -20.75
CA ASP A 31 5.77 1.64 -21.67
C ASP A 31 6.08 3.00 -21.03
N CYS A 32 5.08 3.67 -20.45
CA CYS A 32 5.28 4.97 -19.79
C CYS A 32 6.12 4.85 -18.50
N HIS A 33 5.81 3.89 -17.63
CA HIS A 33 6.54 3.73 -16.37
C HIS A 33 7.96 3.17 -16.55
N ALA A 34 8.29 2.56 -17.70
CA ALA A 34 9.67 2.18 -18.00
C ALA A 34 10.56 3.42 -18.17
N GLU A 35 9.99 4.56 -18.58
CA GLU A 35 10.69 5.83 -18.73
C GLU A 35 10.64 6.63 -17.42
N GLU A 36 9.45 6.80 -16.84
CA GLU A 36 9.24 7.64 -15.66
C GLU A 36 9.75 6.99 -14.36
N ASN A 37 9.55 5.68 -14.21
CA ASN A 37 9.82 4.93 -12.98
C ASN A 37 10.44 3.55 -13.27
N PRO A 38 11.62 3.48 -13.91
CA PRO A 38 12.22 2.24 -14.41
C PRO A 38 12.41 1.17 -13.34
N GLY A 39 12.58 1.57 -12.07
CA GLY A 39 12.73 0.65 -10.94
C GLY A 39 11.49 -0.22 -10.70
N ILE A 40 10.28 0.33 -10.87
CA ILE A 40 9.03 -0.42 -10.67
C ILE A 40 8.86 -1.47 -11.77
N VAL A 41 9.10 -1.07 -13.04
CA VAL A 41 9.04 -2.00 -14.17
C VAL A 41 10.11 -3.09 -14.06
N ALA A 42 11.33 -2.75 -13.63
CA ALA A 42 12.39 -3.73 -13.41
C ALA A 42 12.02 -4.75 -12.31
N HIS A 43 11.42 -4.28 -11.20
CA HIS A 43 10.97 -5.16 -10.13
C HIS A 43 9.84 -6.08 -10.59
N TRP A 44 8.82 -5.54 -11.28
CA TRP A 44 7.73 -6.33 -11.86
C TRP A 44 8.26 -7.37 -12.85
N THR A 45 9.15 -6.97 -13.77
CA THR A 45 9.77 -7.86 -14.77
C THR A 45 10.52 -9.04 -14.12
N GLY A 46 11.07 -8.85 -12.91
CA GLY A 46 11.72 -9.91 -12.14
C GLY A 46 10.77 -10.84 -11.37
N SER A 47 9.45 -10.63 -11.47
CA SER A 47 8.44 -11.37 -10.70
C SER A 47 7.77 -12.49 -11.49
N THR A 48 7.24 -13.49 -10.79
CA THR A 48 6.40 -14.52 -11.41
C THR A 48 5.10 -13.96 -11.98
N HIS A 49 4.58 -12.85 -11.44
CA HIS A 49 3.40 -12.18 -12.01
C HIS A 49 3.65 -11.74 -13.47
N ALA A 50 4.81 -11.15 -13.76
CA ALA A 50 5.16 -10.74 -15.12
C ALA A 50 5.36 -11.94 -16.07
N GLU A 51 5.90 -13.06 -15.57
CA GLU A 51 6.00 -14.31 -16.34
C GLU A 51 4.64 -14.94 -16.66
N ARG A 52 3.66 -14.75 -15.76
CA ARG A 52 2.32 -15.31 -15.89
C ARG A 52 1.31 -14.38 -16.54
N GLY A 53 1.73 -13.17 -16.91
CA GLY A 53 0.85 -12.19 -17.55
C GLY A 53 -0.12 -11.51 -16.60
N VAL A 54 0.28 -11.32 -15.34
CA VAL A 54 -0.37 -10.39 -14.40
C VAL A 54 0.36 -9.06 -14.53
N GLY A 55 -0.34 -8.05 -15.06
CA GLY A 55 0.20 -6.74 -15.40
C GLY A 55 -0.05 -5.69 -14.32
N CYS A 56 0.25 -4.43 -14.63
CA CYS A 56 0.00 -3.30 -13.75
C CYS A 56 -1.50 -3.13 -13.48
N TYR A 57 -2.30 -3.12 -14.56
CA TYR A 57 -3.72 -2.80 -14.47
C TYR A 57 -4.48 -3.86 -13.67
N SER A 58 -4.17 -5.15 -13.83
CA SER A 58 -4.88 -6.24 -13.12
C SER A 58 -4.80 -6.18 -11.59
N CYS A 59 -3.84 -5.44 -11.03
CA CYS A 59 -3.75 -5.22 -9.57
C CYS A 59 -4.19 -3.82 -9.14
N HIS A 60 -4.06 -2.84 -10.03
CA HIS A 60 -4.33 -1.43 -9.72
C HIS A 60 -5.71 -0.96 -10.22
N GLU A 61 -6.41 -1.76 -11.01
CA GLU A 61 -7.81 -1.52 -11.40
C GLU A 61 -8.65 -1.25 -10.14
N ALA A 62 -9.47 -0.21 -10.21
CA ALA A 62 -10.32 0.21 -9.12
C ALA A 62 -11.68 0.65 -9.65
N ASP A 63 -12.71 0.47 -8.84
CA ASP A 63 -14.02 1.04 -9.09
C ASP A 63 -14.05 2.51 -8.67
N ARG A 64 -14.98 3.29 -9.23
CA ARG A 64 -15.10 4.72 -8.89
C ARG A 64 -15.56 4.94 -7.46
N GLU A 65 -16.21 3.94 -6.91
CA GLU A 65 -16.73 3.88 -5.57
C GLU A 65 -15.63 3.63 -4.53
N ASP A 66 -14.45 3.16 -4.94
CA ASP A 66 -13.33 2.97 -4.02
C ASP A 66 -12.81 4.32 -3.51
N ALA A 67 -12.52 4.36 -2.21
CA ALA A 67 -12.18 5.60 -1.52
C ALA A 67 -10.92 6.26 -2.09
N ASP A 68 -9.94 5.48 -2.52
CA ASP A 68 -8.66 5.96 -3.07
C ASP A 68 -8.56 5.86 -4.59
N SER A 69 -9.69 5.61 -5.28
CA SER A 69 -9.71 5.57 -6.74
C SER A 69 -9.52 6.96 -7.35
N TYR A 70 -8.77 7.03 -8.45
CA TYR A 70 -8.62 8.22 -9.29
C TYR A 70 -8.32 7.85 -10.75
N LEU A 71 -8.51 8.81 -11.65
CA LEU A 71 -8.23 8.66 -13.07
C LEU A 71 -6.75 8.89 -13.36
N HIS A 72 -6.09 7.92 -13.97
CA HIS A 72 -4.70 8.05 -14.41
C HIS A 72 -4.61 7.78 -15.91
N HIS A 73 -4.37 8.84 -16.69
CA HIS A 73 -4.31 8.76 -18.16
C HIS A 73 -5.55 8.12 -18.82
N GLY A 74 -6.74 8.37 -18.25
CA GLY A 74 -8.00 7.85 -18.79
C GLY A 74 -8.38 6.46 -18.29
N VAL A 75 -7.60 5.87 -17.38
CA VAL A 75 -7.84 4.58 -16.74
C VAL A 75 -8.13 4.79 -15.25
N GLN A 76 -9.18 4.15 -14.73
CA GLN A 76 -9.52 4.23 -13.29
C GLN A 76 -8.62 3.28 -12.51
N ILE A 77 -7.87 3.81 -11.54
CA ILE A 77 -6.95 3.02 -10.72
C ILE A 77 -6.96 3.43 -9.25
N ALA A 78 -6.43 2.56 -8.40
CA ALA A 78 -6.02 2.85 -7.03
C ALA A 78 -4.52 2.60 -6.88
N THR A 79 -3.84 3.43 -6.07
CA THR A 79 -2.40 3.22 -5.81
C THR A 79 -2.17 2.07 -4.82
N VAL A 80 -3.04 1.92 -3.82
CA VAL A 80 -2.87 0.95 -2.74
C VAL A 80 -3.57 -0.35 -3.11
N VAL A 81 -2.78 -1.35 -3.51
CA VAL A 81 -3.27 -2.73 -3.69
C VAL A 81 -3.42 -3.38 -2.32
N THR A 82 -4.63 -3.83 -2.01
CA THR A 82 -5.03 -4.41 -0.73
C THR A 82 -5.06 -5.94 -0.78
N PRO A 83 -5.16 -6.64 0.37
CA PRO A 83 -5.38 -8.08 0.38
C PRO A 83 -6.63 -8.55 -0.38
N ARG A 84 -7.65 -7.69 -0.55
CA ARG A 84 -8.87 -8.02 -1.32
C ARG A 84 -8.58 -8.09 -2.82
N ASP A 85 -7.72 -7.21 -3.32
CA ASP A 85 -7.30 -7.23 -4.74
C ASP A 85 -6.51 -8.51 -5.04
N CYS A 86 -5.68 -8.96 -4.10
CA CYS A 86 -4.98 -10.23 -4.19
C CYS A 86 -5.96 -11.42 -4.23
N ALA A 87 -7.04 -11.37 -3.45
CA ALA A 87 -8.02 -12.45 -3.29
C ALA A 87 -8.76 -12.79 -4.60
N ASN A 88 -8.81 -11.85 -5.56
CA ASN A 88 -9.37 -12.10 -6.90
C ASN A 88 -8.70 -13.29 -7.62
N CYS A 89 -7.42 -13.56 -7.31
CA CYS A 89 -6.68 -14.71 -7.83
C CYS A 89 -6.19 -15.67 -6.72
N HIS A 90 -6.01 -15.16 -5.49
CA HIS A 90 -5.39 -15.84 -4.34
C HIS A 90 -6.32 -15.88 -3.12
N ASP A 91 -7.57 -16.32 -3.33
CA ASP A 91 -8.61 -16.37 -2.31
C ASP A 91 -8.18 -17.17 -1.07
N ALA A 92 -7.61 -18.36 -1.28
CA ALA A 92 -7.16 -19.22 -0.17
C ALA A 92 -6.05 -18.56 0.67
N GLU A 93 -5.04 -17.96 0.04
CA GLU A 93 -3.97 -17.27 0.77
C GLU A 93 -4.46 -16.00 1.48
N ALA A 94 -5.41 -15.28 0.88
CA ALA A 94 -6.04 -14.12 1.49
C ALA A 94 -6.82 -14.50 2.75
N ASP A 95 -7.61 -15.59 2.69
CA ASP A 95 -8.35 -16.15 3.82
C ASP A 95 -7.42 -16.62 4.94
N GLU A 96 -6.34 -17.33 4.60
CA GLU A 96 -5.34 -17.77 5.57
C GLU A 96 -4.65 -16.58 6.25
N PHE A 97 -4.27 -15.56 5.47
CA PHE A 97 -3.64 -14.36 6.02
C PHE A 97 -4.60 -13.57 6.91
N ALA A 98 -5.86 -13.38 6.48
CA ALA A 98 -6.88 -12.66 7.23
C ALA A 98 -7.14 -13.26 8.62
N GLN A 99 -7.02 -14.59 8.74
CA GLN A 99 -7.15 -15.31 10.01
C GLN A 99 -5.88 -15.29 10.88
N SER A 100 -4.78 -14.75 10.37
CA SER A 100 -3.49 -14.73 11.07
C SER A 100 -3.38 -13.58 12.07
N HIS A 101 -2.47 -13.73 13.05
CA HIS A 101 -2.11 -12.62 13.93
C HIS A 101 -1.43 -11.45 13.20
N HIS A 102 -0.85 -11.68 12.01
CA HIS A 102 -0.22 -10.62 11.24
C HIS A 102 -1.25 -9.64 10.65
N ALA A 103 -2.39 -10.14 10.17
CA ALA A 103 -3.49 -9.29 9.72
C ALA A 103 -4.05 -8.41 10.85
N ALA A 104 -4.05 -8.92 12.08
CA ALA A 104 -4.44 -8.18 13.27
C ALA A 104 -3.29 -7.37 13.91
N GLY A 105 -2.11 -7.32 13.29
CA GLY A 105 -0.87 -6.79 13.89
C GLY A 105 -1.00 -5.34 14.36
N GLY A 106 -1.71 -4.51 13.61
CA GLY A 106 -1.91 -3.09 13.93
C GLY A 106 -2.82 -2.85 15.14
N ASN A 107 -3.63 -3.83 15.54
CA ASN A 107 -4.54 -3.70 16.69
C ASN A 107 -3.80 -3.50 18.01
N ILE A 108 -2.53 -3.94 18.10
CA ILE A 108 -1.71 -3.66 19.28
C ILE A 108 -1.57 -2.17 19.51
N LEU A 109 -1.56 -1.35 18.45
CA LEU A 109 -1.40 0.09 18.56
C LEU A 109 -2.62 0.78 19.17
N ALA A 110 -3.76 0.10 19.17
CA ALA A 110 -5.00 0.53 19.84
C ALA A 110 -5.20 -0.14 21.22
N SER A 111 -4.23 -0.89 21.73
CA SER A 111 -4.30 -1.57 23.03
C SER A 111 -3.96 -0.64 24.20
N LEU A 112 -4.38 -1.03 25.41
CA LEU A 112 -3.98 -0.34 26.65
C LEU A 112 -2.47 -0.41 26.91
N ASP A 113 -1.81 -1.49 26.50
CA ASP A 113 -0.36 -1.63 26.65
C ASP A 113 0.37 -0.61 25.77
N ASN A 114 -0.12 -0.37 24.55
CA ASN A 114 0.43 0.66 23.69
C ASN A 114 0.08 2.08 24.15
N PHE A 115 -1.02 2.28 24.88
CA PHE A 115 -1.31 3.57 25.49
C PHE A 115 -0.22 4.00 26.47
N LEU A 116 0.30 3.06 27.28
CA LEU A 116 1.45 3.32 28.15
C LEU A 116 2.68 3.74 27.32
N ALA A 117 3.02 2.97 26.28
CA ALA A 117 4.21 3.21 25.47
C ALA A 117 4.14 4.52 24.64
N GLU A 118 3.03 4.78 23.94
CA GLU A 118 2.91 5.93 23.03
C GLU A 118 2.44 7.21 23.71
N THR A 119 1.63 7.13 24.76
CA THR A 119 0.97 8.31 25.35
C THR A 119 1.55 8.71 26.70
N VAL A 120 1.80 7.73 27.59
CA VAL A 120 2.29 8.02 28.95
C VAL A 120 3.80 8.18 28.96
N GLU A 121 4.52 7.25 28.33
CA GLU A 121 5.99 7.27 28.21
C GLU A 121 6.47 7.94 26.91
N GLY A 122 5.59 7.98 25.90
CA GLY A 122 5.80 8.68 24.64
C GLY A 122 5.19 10.08 24.62
N VAL A 123 5.13 10.68 23.43
CA VAL A 123 4.47 11.96 23.20
C VAL A 123 3.73 11.89 21.87
N ARG A 124 2.43 12.15 21.87
CA ARG A 124 1.58 12.16 20.66
C ARG A 124 1.39 13.56 20.06
N LEU A 125 1.76 14.60 20.80
CA LEU A 125 1.62 15.98 20.38
C LEU A 125 2.94 16.52 19.84
N GLU A 126 2.88 17.56 19.02
CA GLU A 126 4.10 18.30 18.70
C GLU A 126 4.74 18.84 19.98
N PHE A 127 6.06 18.76 20.04
CA PHE A 127 6.82 19.27 21.18
C PHE A 127 8.13 19.89 20.70
N ASN A 128 8.71 20.76 21.53
CA ASN A 128 10.05 21.26 21.29
C ASN A 128 11.05 20.35 22.02
N PRO A 129 11.92 19.60 21.31
CA PRO A 129 12.81 18.63 21.93
C PRO A 129 14.04 19.28 22.58
N HIS A 130 14.19 20.61 22.50
CA HIS A 130 15.37 21.30 23.03
C HIS A 130 15.03 22.63 23.73
N SER A 131 15.83 22.97 24.74
CA SER A 131 15.94 24.36 25.20
C SER A 131 16.46 25.28 24.07
N PRO A 132 16.18 26.59 24.10
CA PRO A 132 16.58 27.53 23.04
C PRO A 132 18.07 27.40 22.72
N THR A 133 18.39 26.80 21.56
CA THR A 133 19.76 26.50 21.15
C THR A 133 20.11 27.37 19.93
N PRO A 134 21.05 28.33 20.04
CA PRO A 134 21.45 29.17 18.91
C PRO A 134 21.87 28.33 17.70
N GLY A 135 21.30 28.62 16.52
CA GLY A 135 21.63 27.93 15.27
C GLY A 135 20.78 26.69 14.94
N ARG A 136 19.85 26.26 15.81
CA ARG A 136 18.80 25.29 15.45
C ARG A 136 17.48 26.01 15.19
N ALA A 137 17.02 25.96 13.94
CA ALA A 137 15.86 26.72 13.46
C ALA A 137 14.50 26.02 13.67
N PHE A 138 14.47 24.75 14.09
CA PHE A 138 13.22 24.04 14.32
C PHE A 138 12.69 24.30 15.73
N GLN A 139 11.39 24.56 15.84
CA GLN A 139 10.71 24.89 17.11
C GLN A 139 9.78 23.79 17.61
N ALA A 140 9.44 22.84 16.73
CA ALA A 140 8.54 21.74 16.99
C ALA A 140 9.00 20.51 16.20
N VAL A 141 8.78 19.33 16.78
CA VAL A 141 8.89 18.04 16.10
C VAL A 141 7.60 17.28 16.30
N ASN A 142 7.24 16.43 15.33
CA ASN A 142 6.10 15.54 15.44
C ASN A 142 6.33 14.54 16.58
N GLY A 143 5.44 14.54 17.58
CA GLY A 143 5.49 13.62 18.71
C GLY A 143 5.45 12.15 18.28
N PHE A 144 4.65 11.83 17.27
CA PHE A 144 4.49 10.47 16.76
C PHE A 144 5.74 9.93 16.04
N ALA A 145 6.82 10.70 15.90
CA ALA A 145 8.01 10.27 15.16
C ALA A 145 8.56 8.92 15.66
N SER A 146 8.54 8.64 16.96
CA SER A 146 9.02 7.38 17.55
C SER A 146 8.09 6.21 17.24
N ALA A 147 6.76 6.41 17.31
CA ALA A 147 5.78 5.39 16.96
C ALA A 147 5.79 5.09 15.46
N ASN A 148 5.87 6.14 14.63
CA ASN A 148 5.89 6.04 13.18
C ASN A 148 7.14 5.33 12.69
N SER A 149 8.33 5.66 13.21
CA SER A 149 9.60 5.03 12.79
C SER A 149 9.95 3.74 13.55
N GLY A 150 9.19 3.40 14.60
CA GLY A 150 9.37 2.20 15.41
C GLY A 150 8.21 1.22 15.23
N CYS A 151 7.21 1.32 16.10
CA CYS A 151 6.12 0.35 16.22
C CYS A 151 5.36 0.14 14.90
N GLN A 152 5.01 1.23 14.21
CA GLN A 152 4.19 1.19 12.99
C GLN A 152 4.93 0.59 11.78
N GLN A 153 6.26 0.63 11.75
CA GLN A 153 7.04 0.02 10.67
C GLN A 153 6.91 -1.52 10.66
N CYS A 154 6.61 -2.12 11.82
CA CYS A 154 6.47 -3.57 11.96
C CYS A 154 5.02 -4.02 12.15
N HIS A 155 4.22 -3.24 12.88
CA HIS A 155 2.83 -3.60 13.20
C HIS A 155 1.80 -3.03 12.21
N GLY A 156 2.20 -2.11 11.34
CA GLY A 156 1.31 -1.42 10.40
C GLY A 156 0.67 -0.17 11.01
N ALA A 157 0.01 0.61 10.16
CA ALA A 157 -0.72 1.83 10.53
C ALA A 157 -2.01 1.91 9.70
N LYS A 158 -2.97 2.74 10.13
CA LYS A 158 -4.15 3.03 9.32
C LYS A 158 -3.72 3.92 8.15
N VAL A 159 -3.94 3.44 6.93
CA VAL A 159 -3.84 4.27 5.73
C VAL A 159 -4.89 5.36 5.81
N ALA A 160 -4.49 6.56 5.42
CA ALA A 160 -5.30 7.76 5.55
C ALA A 160 -5.24 8.58 4.26
N LEU A 161 -6.40 9.03 3.80
CA LEU A 161 -6.56 9.95 2.69
C LEU A 161 -6.61 11.38 3.23
N ASN A 162 -6.06 12.32 2.48
CA ASN A 162 -6.14 13.74 2.86
C ASN A 162 -7.59 14.20 2.86
N ALA A 163 -7.99 14.98 3.85
CA ALA A 163 -9.31 15.61 3.88
C ALA A 163 -9.26 17.05 3.32
N THR A 164 -10.38 17.55 2.82
CA THR A 164 -10.50 18.92 2.28
C THR A 164 -10.25 20.02 3.30
N ASP A 165 -10.40 19.73 4.59
CA ASP A 165 -10.15 20.66 5.70
C ASP A 165 -8.71 20.60 6.24
N GLY A 166 -7.83 19.84 5.58
CA GLY A 166 -6.45 19.59 6.02
C GLY A 166 -6.32 18.50 7.08
N GLY A 167 -7.42 17.85 7.47
CA GLY A 167 -7.42 16.63 8.27
C GLY A 167 -7.15 15.38 7.44
N VAL A 168 -7.55 14.23 7.98
CA VAL A 168 -7.44 12.93 7.30
C VAL A 168 -8.75 12.14 7.39
N VAL A 169 -8.94 11.23 6.43
CA VAL A 169 -10.04 10.26 6.37
C VAL A 169 -9.43 8.86 6.40
N THR A 170 -9.85 8.03 7.35
CA THR A 170 -9.35 6.66 7.52
C THR A 170 -10.46 5.63 7.39
N VAL A 171 -10.11 4.34 7.44
CA VAL A 171 -11.10 3.25 7.45
C VAL A 171 -12.16 3.39 8.57
N ASP A 172 -11.81 3.99 9.72
CA ASP A 172 -12.75 4.23 10.82
C ASP A 172 -13.84 5.24 10.42
N ASP A 173 -13.47 6.23 9.62
CA ASP A 173 -14.39 7.24 9.09
C ASP A 173 -15.25 6.66 7.97
N LEU A 174 -14.62 5.93 7.04
CA LEU A 174 -15.24 5.38 5.83
C LEU A 174 -16.28 4.31 6.12
N GLN A 175 -16.08 3.54 7.20
CA GLN A 175 -16.96 2.46 7.63
C GLN A 175 -17.32 1.52 6.46
N PRO A 176 -16.34 0.87 5.82
CA PRO A 176 -16.62 0.05 4.67
C PRO A 176 -17.48 -1.17 5.03
N ASP A 177 -18.26 -1.64 4.06
CA ASP A 177 -19.02 -2.89 4.18
C ASP A 177 -18.12 -4.15 4.04
N GLU A 178 -18.74 -5.32 3.92
CA GLU A 178 -18.03 -6.59 3.79
C GLU A 178 -17.22 -6.71 2.51
N ASP A 179 -17.54 -5.94 1.46
CA ASP A 179 -16.83 -5.90 0.18
C ASP A 179 -15.71 -4.85 0.19
N GLY A 180 -15.67 -3.97 1.20
CA GLY A 180 -14.67 -2.91 1.32
C GLY A 180 -15.17 -1.55 0.84
N ILE A 181 -16.43 -1.45 0.40
CA ILE A 181 -16.99 -0.22 -0.14
C ILE A 181 -17.41 0.72 0.99
N PRO A 182 -16.96 2.00 1.00
CA PRO A 182 -17.31 2.95 2.04
C PRO A 182 -18.83 3.15 2.18
N THR A 183 -19.38 2.93 3.38
CA THR A 183 -20.81 3.17 3.64
C THR A 183 -21.10 4.57 4.17
N ASN A 184 -20.10 5.24 4.76
CA ASN A 184 -20.22 6.61 5.25
C ASN A 184 -19.88 7.62 4.14
N LEU A 185 -20.89 7.97 3.34
CA LEU A 185 -20.74 8.89 2.21
C LEU A 185 -20.34 10.32 2.63
N ASP A 186 -20.69 10.75 3.84
CA ASP A 186 -20.24 12.05 4.37
C ASP A 186 -18.72 12.06 4.59
N ALA A 187 -18.14 10.93 5.01
CA ALA A 187 -16.68 10.79 5.10
C ALA A 187 -16.02 10.76 3.72
N VAL A 188 -16.62 10.06 2.75
CA VAL A 188 -16.15 10.06 1.35
C VAL A 188 -16.14 11.47 0.77
N GLY A 189 -17.19 12.26 1.03
CA GLY A 189 -17.30 13.65 0.57
C GLY A 189 -16.25 14.60 1.17
N ARG A 190 -15.54 14.20 2.24
CA ARG A 190 -14.43 14.97 2.81
C ARG A 190 -13.08 14.65 2.19
N ILE A 191 -12.96 13.59 1.39
CA ILE A 191 -11.69 13.21 0.75
C ILE A 191 -11.28 14.32 -0.21
N ALA A 192 -10.05 14.79 -0.05
CA ALA A 192 -9.44 15.75 -0.97
C ALA A 192 -9.10 15.02 -2.27
N ARG A 193 -9.71 15.51 -3.37
CA ARG A 193 -9.56 14.99 -4.72
C ARG A 193 -9.10 16.10 -5.65
N ASP A 194 -8.28 15.78 -6.65
CA ASP A 194 -7.93 16.70 -7.71
C ASP A 194 -8.90 16.57 -8.90
N GLU A 195 -8.55 17.13 -10.06
CA GLU A 195 -9.39 17.07 -11.26
C GLU A 195 -9.61 15.64 -11.80
N ASN A 196 -8.75 14.71 -11.41
CA ASN A 196 -8.78 13.31 -11.80
C ASN A 196 -9.48 12.41 -10.77
N GLY A 197 -9.86 12.95 -9.60
CA GLY A 197 -10.37 12.19 -8.47
C GLY A 197 -9.40 12.19 -7.31
#